data_AF-A0A1B8C6D9-F1
#
_entry.id   AF-A0A1B8C6D9-F1
#
_cell.length_a   1.000
_cell.length_b   1.000
_cell.length_c   1.000
_cell.angle_alpha   90.00
_cell.angle_beta   90.00
_cell.angle_gamma   90.00
#
_symmetry.space_group_name_H-M   'P 1'
#
loop_
_entity.id
_entity.type
_entity.pdbx_description
1 polymer ?
#
loop_
_entity_poly.entity_id
_entity_poly.type
_entity_poly.pdbx_seq_one_letter_code
_entity_poly.pdbx_strand_id
1 'polypeptide(L)'
;MTADIQPTYPLTKAQVDEIASLHEADTSELEGQLKNLSETCQSNCASGFAKCANHQNEMRKLYQDAYTAASAGRWTSYRPTEYTQDLKRMFDAQATIDKINGRVRREKTQHIKDAQCTFGPSDHPTVKKAKIRAAELRGTGTSPADIDSYIIEEEQKLLSTLTPEQQEAQAEYNKSKSEAEKYSYLRTSACTPQPTDTPRDAELRQKWTKLFDNATPYLEILPIMEKDIADSKSNAQVLENRLADLRNAQAANNKAKAAKEESKRKQARDAIRRCCSEGCGNVCELHGPNADLGCERCFKLKEEGGLQDYSWFCSPECAKANAGSHNARFHSS
;
A
#
# COMPACT_ATOMS: atom_id res chain seq x y z
N MET A 1 -13.98 -27.93 -28.84
CA MET A 1 -14.09 -26.88 -29.86
C MET A 1 -14.15 -25.55 -29.15
N THR A 2 -12.99 -24.99 -28.80
CA THR A 2 -12.90 -23.61 -28.36
C THR A 2 -13.12 -22.77 -29.60
N ALA A 3 -14.21 -21.99 -29.65
CA ALA A 3 -14.33 -20.95 -30.66
C ALA A 3 -13.06 -20.10 -30.55
N ASP A 4 -12.30 -19.94 -31.63
CA ASP A 4 -11.25 -18.95 -31.73
C ASP A 4 -11.93 -17.58 -31.59
N ILE A 5 -12.09 -17.13 -30.35
CA ILE A 5 -12.56 -15.78 -30.05
C ILE A 5 -11.45 -14.88 -30.54
N GLN A 6 -11.70 -14.21 -31.66
CA GLN A 6 -10.78 -13.22 -32.20
C GLN A 6 -10.43 -12.23 -31.08
N PRO A 7 -9.15 -12.02 -30.77
CA PRO A 7 -8.76 -11.13 -29.69
C PRO A 7 -9.35 -9.72 -29.88
N THR A 8 -10.03 -9.21 -28.86
CA THR A 8 -10.67 -7.88 -28.89
C THR A 8 -9.90 -6.89 -28.04
N TYR A 9 -9.90 -5.62 -28.45
CA TYR A 9 -9.42 -4.51 -27.65
C TYR A 9 -10.24 -4.34 -26.36
N PRO A 10 -9.65 -3.80 -25.28
CA PRO A 10 -8.29 -3.28 -25.15
C PRO A 10 -7.22 -4.37 -24.99
N LEU A 11 -5.99 -4.08 -25.42
CA LEU A 11 -4.84 -4.98 -25.26
C LEU A 11 -4.21 -4.81 -23.87
N THR A 12 -3.67 -5.90 -23.30
CA THR A 12 -2.80 -5.81 -22.11
C THR A 12 -1.41 -5.29 -22.49
N LYS A 13 -0.65 -4.77 -21.52
CA LYS A 13 0.73 -4.30 -21.76
C LYS A 13 1.62 -5.41 -22.33
N ALA A 14 1.55 -6.62 -21.77
CA ALA A 14 2.27 -7.77 -22.29
C ALA A 14 1.90 -8.13 -23.74
N GLN A 15 0.62 -8.01 -24.12
CA GLN A 15 0.21 -8.21 -25.51
C GLN A 15 0.78 -7.14 -26.44
N VAL A 16 0.75 -5.87 -26.04
CA VAL A 16 1.35 -4.77 -26.80
C VAL A 16 2.85 -4.99 -27.02
N ASP A 17 3.56 -5.40 -25.97
CA ASP A 17 5.02 -5.64 -26.02
C ASP A 17 5.36 -6.85 -26.90
N GLU A 18 4.59 -7.93 -26.79
CA GLU A 18 4.72 -9.10 -27.67
C GLU A 18 4.47 -8.74 -29.13
N ILE A 19 3.40 -7.99 -29.42
CA ILE A 19 3.09 -7.53 -30.78
C ILE A 19 4.24 -6.67 -31.34
N ALA A 20 4.78 -5.75 -30.54
CA ALA A 20 5.87 -4.88 -30.96
C ALA A 20 7.14 -5.69 -31.27
N SER A 21 7.50 -6.63 -30.39
CA SER A 21 8.66 -7.51 -30.58
C SER A 21 8.52 -8.41 -31.81
N LEU A 22 7.36 -9.05 -32.00
CA LEU A 22 7.07 -9.85 -33.18
C LEU A 22 7.11 -9.01 -34.45
N HIS A 23 6.57 -7.79 -34.40
CA HIS A 23 6.58 -6.90 -35.55
C HIS A 23 8.00 -6.48 -35.96
N GLU A 24 8.86 -6.18 -35.00
CA GLU A 24 10.27 -5.87 -35.24
C GLU A 24 11.02 -7.06 -35.87
N ALA A 25 10.80 -8.26 -35.33
CA ALA A 25 11.39 -9.50 -35.86
C ALA A 25 10.90 -9.79 -37.29
N ASP A 26 9.59 -9.75 -37.53
CA ASP A 26 8.98 -9.98 -38.85
C ASP A 26 9.46 -8.95 -39.89
N THR A 27 9.61 -7.69 -39.48
CA THR A 27 10.10 -6.62 -40.37
C THR A 27 11.56 -6.83 -40.72
N SER A 28 12.39 -7.15 -39.73
CA SER A 28 13.82 -7.44 -39.93
C SER A 28 14.03 -8.66 -40.84
N GLU A 29 13.23 -9.71 -40.66
CA GLU A 29 13.26 -10.90 -41.52
C GLU A 29 12.89 -10.56 -42.96
N LEU A 30 11.77 -9.87 -43.17
CA LEU A 30 11.31 -9.47 -44.50
C LEU A 30 12.35 -8.58 -45.19
N GLU A 31 12.87 -7.57 -44.51
CA GLU A 31 13.90 -6.68 -45.06
C GLU A 31 15.18 -7.44 -45.43
N GLY A 32 15.61 -8.38 -44.57
CA GLY A 32 16.77 -9.24 -44.84
C GLY A 32 16.56 -10.13 -46.08
N GLN A 33 15.38 -10.74 -46.20
CA GLN A 33 15.02 -11.57 -47.36
C GLN A 33 14.94 -10.74 -48.64
N LEU A 34 14.30 -9.56 -48.59
CA LEU A 34 14.21 -8.65 -49.74
C LEU A 34 15.58 -8.14 -50.19
N LYS A 35 16.47 -7.83 -49.23
CA LYS A 35 17.84 -7.41 -49.53
C LYS A 35 18.63 -8.53 -50.22
N ASN A 36 18.62 -9.74 -49.65
CA ASN A 36 19.28 -10.90 -50.24
C ASN A 36 18.75 -11.18 -51.67
N LEU A 37 17.43 -11.09 -51.85
CA LEU A 37 16.79 -11.28 -53.15
C LEU A 37 17.25 -10.25 -54.18
N SER A 38 17.35 -8.97 -53.78
CA SER A 38 17.85 -7.90 -54.64
C SER A 38 19.32 -8.11 -55.00
N GLU A 39 20.17 -8.45 -54.04
CA GLU A 39 21.61 -8.70 -54.25
C GLU A 39 21.84 -9.91 -55.16
N THR A 40 21.15 -11.01 -54.91
CA THR A 40 21.20 -12.23 -55.73
C THR A 40 20.78 -11.93 -57.17
N CYS A 41 19.73 -11.14 -57.37
CA CYS A 41 19.29 -10.75 -58.71
C CYS A 41 20.32 -9.85 -59.40
N GLN A 42 20.96 -8.92 -58.70
CA GLN A 42 21.97 -8.04 -59.28
C GLN A 42 23.19 -8.83 -59.76
N SER A 43 23.60 -9.86 -59.03
CA SER A 43 24.74 -10.71 -59.42
C SER A 43 24.41 -11.70 -60.53
N ASN A 44 23.17 -12.20 -60.61
CA ASN A 44 22.82 -13.34 -61.47
C ASN A 44 21.90 -13.01 -62.65
N CYS A 45 21.36 -11.79 -62.75
CA CYS A 45 20.41 -11.41 -63.82
C CYS A 45 20.85 -10.17 -64.59
N ALA A 46 21.02 -10.31 -65.90
CA ALA A 46 21.41 -9.23 -66.80
C ALA A 46 20.38 -8.07 -66.88
N SER A 47 19.11 -8.33 -66.58
CA SER A 47 18.04 -7.33 -66.67
C SER A 47 17.94 -6.40 -65.46
N GLY A 48 18.64 -6.71 -64.36
CA GLY A 48 18.46 -6.08 -63.06
C GLY A 48 17.12 -6.42 -62.39
N PHE A 49 17.01 -6.11 -61.10
CA PHE A 49 15.88 -6.51 -60.24
C PHE A 49 14.51 -6.03 -60.73
N ALA A 50 14.42 -4.77 -61.16
CA ALA A 50 13.14 -4.17 -61.59
C ALA A 50 12.53 -4.84 -62.83
N LYS A 51 13.35 -5.47 -63.68
CA LYS A 51 12.91 -6.13 -64.92
C LYS A 51 12.97 -7.66 -64.85
N CYS A 52 13.45 -8.23 -63.75
CA CYS A 52 13.54 -9.68 -63.57
C CYS A 52 12.21 -10.25 -63.05
N ALA A 53 11.42 -10.86 -63.93
CA ALA A 53 10.10 -11.41 -63.57
C ALA A 53 10.16 -12.44 -62.43
N ASN A 54 11.18 -13.30 -62.41
CA ASN A 54 11.33 -14.34 -61.38
C ASN A 54 11.50 -13.71 -59.99
N HIS A 55 12.48 -12.82 -59.82
CA HIS A 55 12.72 -12.18 -58.52
C HIS A 55 11.63 -11.17 -58.15
N GLN A 56 10.91 -10.55 -59.11
CA GLN A 56 9.72 -9.76 -58.81
C GLN A 56 8.57 -10.62 -58.26
N ASN A 57 8.36 -11.81 -58.80
CA ASN A 57 7.37 -12.75 -58.29
C ASN A 57 7.75 -13.29 -56.90
N GLU A 58 9.04 -13.56 -56.67
CA GLU A 58 9.55 -13.98 -55.36
C GLU A 58 9.40 -12.87 -54.32
N MET A 59 9.75 -11.62 -54.66
CA MET A 59 9.52 -10.45 -53.83
C MET A 59 8.04 -10.34 -53.44
N ARG A 60 7.14 -10.51 -54.41
CA ARG A 60 5.70 -10.50 -54.17
C ARG A 60 5.26 -11.59 -53.20
N LYS A 61 5.82 -12.80 -53.33
CA LYS A 61 5.55 -13.92 -52.42
C LYS A 61 6.02 -13.62 -51.00
N LEU A 62 7.22 -13.04 -50.83
CA LEU A 62 7.72 -12.62 -49.52
C LEU A 62 6.77 -11.64 -48.82
N TYR A 63 6.28 -10.63 -49.55
CA TYR A 63 5.26 -9.71 -49.02
C TYR A 63 3.93 -10.41 -48.69
N GLN A 64 3.50 -11.36 -49.52
CA GLN A 64 2.28 -12.12 -49.28
C GLN A 64 2.39 -12.96 -48.00
N ASP A 65 3.49 -13.67 -47.83
CA ASP A 65 3.75 -14.50 -46.66
C ASP A 65 3.83 -13.61 -45.41
N ALA A 66 4.57 -12.50 -45.45
CA ALA A 66 4.69 -11.57 -44.34
C ALA A 66 3.35 -10.95 -43.89
N TYR A 67 2.46 -10.61 -44.82
CA TYR A 67 1.20 -9.92 -44.49
C TYR A 67 0.01 -10.84 -44.24
N THR A 68 0.05 -12.08 -44.73
CA THR A 68 -1.12 -12.98 -44.66
C THR A 68 -0.88 -14.27 -43.87
N ALA A 69 0.35 -14.54 -43.43
CA ALA A 69 0.63 -15.66 -42.55
C ALA A 69 -0.11 -15.52 -41.22
N ALA A 70 -0.91 -16.55 -40.89
CA ALA A 70 -1.57 -16.66 -39.60
C ALA A 70 -0.53 -17.00 -38.54
N SER A 71 -0.36 -16.11 -37.56
CA SER A 71 0.45 -16.36 -36.37
C SER A 71 -0.18 -15.69 -35.17
N ALA A 72 -0.24 -16.43 -34.06
CA ALA A 72 -0.74 -15.92 -32.80
C ALA A 72 0.16 -14.77 -32.31
N GLY A 73 -0.45 -13.74 -31.71
CA GLY A 73 0.29 -12.61 -31.15
C GLY A 73 0.72 -11.54 -32.15
N ARG A 74 0.66 -11.78 -33.47
CA ARG A 74 0.88 -10.71 -34.46
C ARG A 74 -0.24 -9.68 -34.41
N TRP A 75 0.04 -8.41 -34.68
CA TRP A 75 -0.99 -7.36 -34.72
C TRP A 75 -2.13 -7.66 -35.72
N THR A 76 -1.85 -8.42 -36.77
CA THR A 76 -2.83 -8.86 -37.77
C THR A 76 -3.85 -9.85 -37.20
N SER A 77 -3.50 -10.62 -36.17
CA SER A 77 -4.43 -11.55 -35.48
C SER A 77 -5.54 -10.82 -34.71
N TYR A 78 -5.34 -9.54 -34.41
CA TYR A 78 -6.31 -8.66 -33.75
C TYR A 78 -7.19 -7.91 -34.77
N ARG A 79 -7.00 -8.14 -36.08
CA ARG A 79 -7.80 -7.52 -37.13
C ARG A 79 -8.92 -8.45 -37.59
N PRO A 80 -10.06 -7.90 -38.04
CA PRO A 80 -11.14 -8.68 -38.60
C PRO A 80 -10.64 -9.61 -39.71
N THR A 81 -11.21 -10.80 -39.81
CA THR A 81 -10.80 -11.82 -40.80
C THR A 81 -10.84 -11.28 -42.23
N GLU A 82 -11.74 -10.32 -42.49
CA GLU A 82 -11.88 -9.57 -43.74
C GLU A 82 -10.58 -8.88 -44.16
N TYR A 83 -9.77 -8.37 -43.22
CA TYR A 83 -8.50 -7.74 -43.55
C TYR A 83 -7.55 -8.71 -44.25
N THR A 84 -7.38 -9.91 -43.69
CA THR A 84 -6.48 -10.93 -44.27
C THR A 84 -7.04 -11.46 -45.60
N GLN A 85 -8.36 -11.61 -45.71
CA GLN A 85 -9.01 -12.00 -46.96
C GLN A 85 -8.86 -10.93 -48.05
N ASP A 86 -9.01 -9.65 -47.71
CA ASP A 86 -8.80 -8.52 -48.61
C ASP A 86 -7.37 -8.51 -49.15
N LEU A 87 -6.38 -8.70 -48.28
CA LEU A 87 -4.98 -8.75 -48.71
C LEU A 87 -4.72 -9.92 -49.66
N LYS A 88 -5.23 -11.12 -49.35
CA LYS A 88 -5.15 -12.27 -50.27
C LYS A 88 -5.74 -11.94 -51.64
N ARG A 89 -6.94 -11.35 -51.67
CA ARG A 89 -7.57 -10.89 -52.92
C ARG A 89 -6.73 -9.86 -53.67
N MET A 90 -6.05 -8.93 -52.98
CA MET A 90 -5.16 -7.96 -53.61
C MET A 90 -3.91 -8.64 -54.21
N PHE A 91 -3.35 -9.64 -53.52
CA PHE A 91 -2.24 -10.44 -54.06
C PHE A 91 -2.66 -11.22 -55.30
N ASP A 92 -3.78 -11.93 -55.24
CA ASP A 92 -4.35 -12.74 -56.33
C ASP A 92 -4.69 -11.88 -57.56
N ALA A 93 -5.27 -10.69 -57.34
CA ALA A 93 -5.59 -9.73 -58.39
C ALA A 93 -4.37 -8.99 -58.96
N GLN A 94 -3.14 -9.39 -58.59
CA GLN A 94 -1.90 -8.77 -59.06
C GLN A 94 -1.82 -7.25 -58.79
N ALA A 95 -2.42 -6.77 -57.69
CA ALA A 95 -2.29 -5.36 -57.28
C ALA A 95 -0.83 -4.96 -57.03
N THR A 96 -0.46 -3.71 -57.28
CA THR A 96 0.92 -3.23 -57.03
C THR A 96 1.29 -3.35 -55.55
N ILE A 97 2.56 -3.62 -55.26
CA ILE A 97 3.07 -3.70 -53.88
C ILE A 97 2.81 -2.40 -53.12
N ASP A 98 2.94 -1.24 -53.77
CA ASP A 98 2.63 0.06 -53.15
C ASP A 98 1.18 0.16 -52.67
N LYS A 99 0.23 -0.37 -53.45
CA LYS A 99 -1.19 -0.37 -53.08
C LYS A 99 -1.43 -1.29 -51.88
N ILE A 100 -0.78 -2.45 -51.86
CA ILE A 100 -0.82 -3.42 -50.75
C ILE A 100 -0.22 -2.79 -49.48
N ASN A 101 0.99 -2.22 -49.57
CA ASN A 101 1.66 -1.51 -48.48
C ASN A 101 0.81 -0.34 -47.97
N GLY A 102 0.11 0.37 -48.87
CA GLY A 102 -0.85 1.40 -48.49
C GLY A 102 -2.02 0.87 -47.65
N ARG A 103 -2.58 -0.30 -48.01
CA ARG A 103 -3.65 -0.96 -47.24
C ARG A 103 -3.16 -1.42 -45.87
N VAL A 104 -1.99 -2.06 -45.82
CA VAL A 104 -1.35 -2.55 -44.58
C VAL A 104 -1.05 -1.39 -43.64
N ARG A 105 -0.45 -0.30 -44.13
CA ARG A 105 -0.16 0.90 -43.32
C ARG A 105 -1.42 1.48 -42.70
N ARG A 106 -2.50 1.63 -43.47
CA ARG A 106 -3.79 2.12 -42.93
C ARG A 106 -4.33 1.22 -41.82
N GLU A 107 -4.29 -0.10 -42.02
CA GLU A 107 -4.77 -1.03 -41.00
C GLU A 107 -3.89 -1.02 -39.75
N LYS A 108 -2.56 -0.95 -39.92
CA LYS A 108 -1.61 -0.83 -38.81
C LYS A 108 -1.84 0.45 -38.01
N THR A 109 -2.08 1.58 -38.67
CA THR A 109 -2.44 2.83 -37.98
C THR A 109 -3.74 2.68 -37.19
N GLN A 110 -4.74 2.00 -37.76
CA GLN A 110 -5.98 1.71 -37.05
C GLN A 110 -5.73 0.79 -35.85
N HIS A 111 -4.90 -0.24 -35.99
CA HIS A 111 -4.50 -1.12 -34.90
C HIS A 111 -3.87 -0.36 -33.72
N ILE A 112 -2.93 0.55 -34.01
CA ILE A 112 -2.27 1.39 -32.99
C ILE A 112 -3.31 2.28 -32.30
N LYS A 113 -4.21 2.90 -33.06
CA LYS A 113 -5.30 3.71 -32.52
C LYS A 113 -6.19 2.89 -31.58
N ASP A 114 -6.62 1.72 -32.03
CA ASP A 114 -7.50 0.85 -31.23
C ASP A 114 -6.78 0.38 -29.95
N ALA A 115 -5.49 0.04 -30.03
CA ALA A 115 -4.68 -0.37 -28.88
C ALA A 115 -4.56 0.72 -27.81
N GLN A 116 -4.33 1.96 -28.23
CA GLN A 116 -4.07 3.07 -27.32
C GLN A 116 -5.33 3.78 -26.83
N CYS A 117 -6.39 3.84 -27.65
CA CYS A 117 -7.57 4.65 -27.36
C CYS A 117 -8.74 3.83 -26.79
N THR A 118 -8.74 2.51 -26.92
CA THR A 118 -9.81 1.68 -26.36
C THR A 118 -9.63 1.52 -24.86
N PHE A 119 -10.66 1.85 -24.10
CA PHE A 119 -10.67 1.69 -22.65
C PHE A 119 -11.41 0.41 -22.24
N GLY A 120 -10.90 -0.25 -21.20
CA GLY A 120 -11.54 -1.39 -20.57
C GLY A 120 -12.53 -0.98 -19.48
N PRO A 121 -13.43 -1.89 -19.06
CA PRO A 121 -14.32 -1.64 -17.93
C PRO A 121 -13.50 -1.31 -16.66
N SER A 122 -12.41 -2.04 -16.43
CA SER A 122 -11.52 -1.96 -15.27
C SER A 122 -10.49 -0.82 -15.32
N ASP A 123 -10.45 0.01 -16.37
CA ASP A 123 -9.44 1.07 -16.47
C ASP A 123 -9.67 2.15 -15.40
N HIS A 124 -8.58 2.55 -14.74
CA HIS A 124 -8.57 3.64 -13.77
C HIS A 124 -9.07 4.95 -14.40
N PRO A 125 -9.81 5.83 -13.68
CA PRO A 125 -10.35 7.07 -14.25
C PRO A 125 -9.30 7.96 -14.94
N THR A 126 -8.09 8.05 -14.39
CA THR A 126 -6.99 8.81 -15.01
C THR A 126 -6.53 8.18 -16.33
N VAL A 127 -6.42 6.84 -16.38
CA VAL A 127 -6.09 6.12 -17.62
C VAL A 127 -7.16 6.37 -18.68
N LYS A 128 -8.45 6.31 -18.30
CA LYS A 128 -9.57 6.63 -19.20
C LYS A 128 -9.44 8.04 -19.78
N LYS A 129 -9.12 9.05 -18.94
CA LYS A 129 -8.90 10.43 -19.40
C LYS A 129 -7.73 10.55 -20.38
N ALA A 130 -6.60 9.90 -20.09
CA ALA A 130 -5.45 9.89 -20.99
C ALA A 130 -5.78 9.25 -22.34
N LYS A 131 -6.49 8.11 -22.35
CA LYS A 131 -6.94 7.44 -23.58
C LYS A 131 -7.90 8.29 -24.41
N ILE A 132 -8.86 8.97 -23.76
CA ILE A 132 -9.77 9.92 -24.43
C ILE A 132 -8.97 11.04 -25.09
N ARG A 133 -8.02 11.64 -24.35
CA ARG A 133 -7.17 12.71 -24.87
C ARG A 133 -6.30 12.25 -26.03
N ALA A 134 -5.71 11.05 -25.95
CA ALA A 134 -4.96 10.46 -27.05
C ALA A 134 -5.84 10.26 -28.29
N ALA A 135 -7.11 9.85 -28.12
CA ALA A 135 -8.07 9.72 -29.21
C ALA A 135 -8.39 11.07 -29.87
N GLU A 136 -8.52 12.14 -29.08
CA GLU A 136 -8.71 13.51 -29.57
C GLU A 136 -7.51 13.99 -30.39
N LEU A 137 -6.29 13.80 -29.89
CA LEU A 137 -5.05 14.21 -30.58
C LEU A 137 -4.88 13.52 -31.94
N ARG A 138 -5.34 12.26 -32.05
CA ARG A 138 -5.37 11.54 -33.34
C ARG A 138 -6.32 12.18 -34.37
N GLY A 139 -7.27 13.00 -33.94
CA GLY A 139 -8.18 13.76 -34.80
C GLY A 139 -7.65 15.14 -35.24
N THR A 140 -6.57 15.64 -34.65
CA THR A 140 -6.10 17.04 -34.82
C THR A 140 -4.86 17.19 -35.69
N GLY A 141 -4.42 16.13 -36.38
CA GLY A 141 -3.20 16.15 -37.21
C GLY A 141 -1.89 16.14 -36.42
N THR A 142 -1.96 15.90 -35.10
CA THR A 142 -0.79 15.72 -34.24
C THR A 142 0.04 14.53 -34.70
N SER A 143 1.37 14.63 -34.63
CA SER A 143 2.23 13.55 -35.09
C SER A 143 2.04 12.29 -34.21
N PRO A 144 2.15 11.08 -34.79
CA PRO A 144 2.08 9.85 -33.99
C PRO A 144 3.10 9.80 -32.85
N ALA A 145 4.31 10.32 -33.09
CA ALA A 145 5.37 10.34 -32.08
C ALA A 145 5.00 11.20 -30.87
N ASP A 146 4.40 12.39 -31.09
CA ASP A 146 3.98 13.25 -29.98
C ASP A 146 2.85 12.63 -29.15
N ILE A 147 1.95 11.88 -29.81
CA ILE A 147 0.87 11.15 -29.14
C ILE A 147 1.45 10.01 -28.30
N ASP A 148 2.42 9.26 -28.85
CA ASP A 148 3.08 8.18 -28.12
C ASP A 148 3.86 8.73 -26.91
N SER A 149 4.58 9.86 -27.07
CA SER A 149 5.22 10.58 -25.96
C SER A 149 4.23 11.01 -24.89
N TYR A 150 3.09 11.60 -25.27
CA TYR A 150 2.03 11.98 -24.33
C TYR A 150 1.54 10.77 -23.52
N ILE A 151 1.28 9.63 -24.16
CA ILE A 151 0.83 8.42 -23.47
C ILE A 151 1.88 7.94 -22.47
N ILE A 152 3.15 7.87 -22.89
CA ILE A 152 4.27 7.45 -22.03
C ILE A 152 4.40 8.38 -20.81
N GLU A 153 4.29 9.69 -21.01
CA GLU A 153 4.36 10.67 -19.93
C GLU A 153 3.21 10.51 -18.92
N GLU A 154 1.98 10.29 -19.39
CA GLU A 154 0.83 10.07 -18.50
C GLU A 154 0.94 8.74 -17.73
N GLU A 155 1.46 7.69 -18.36
CA GLU A 155 1.76 6.43 -17.68
C GLU A 155 2.84 6.61 -16.60
N GLN A 156 3.92 7.34 -16.91
CA GLN A 156 4.98 7.63 -15.94
C GLN A 156 4.48 8.48 -14.77
N LYS A 157 3.62 9.47 -15.02
CA LYS A 157 2.98 10.27 -13.96
C LYS A 157 2.14 9.41 -13.04
N LEU A 158 1.45 8.39 -13.55
CA LEU A 158 0.71 7.45 -12.72
C LEU A 158 1.64 6.58 -11.89
N LEU A 159 2.67 6.01 -12.50
CA LEU A 159 3.64 5.16 -11.79
C LEU A 159 4.41 5.90 -10.70
N SER A 160 4.70 7.19 -10.89
CA SER A 160 5.43 7.99 -9.89
C SER A 160 4.62 8.29 -8.62
N THR A 161 3.30 8.06 -8.63
CA THR A 161 2.46 8.16 -7.43
C THR A 161 2.54 6.92 -6.52
N LEU A 162 3.13 5.83 -7.01
CA LEU A 162 3.22 4.56 -6.31
C LEU A 162 4.51 4.46 -5.48
N THR A 163 4.48 3.73 -4.37
CA THR A 163 5.70 3.35 -3.63
C THR A 163 6.55 2.36 -4.46
N PRO A 164 7.86 2.18 -4.15
CA PRO A 164 8.70 1.22 -4.86
C PRO A 164 8.10 -0.19 -4.92
N GLU A 165 7.54 -0.68 -3.81
CA GLU A 165 6.91 -2.01 -3.74
C GLU A 165 5.65 -2.08 -4.61
N GLN A 166 4.88 -0.99 -4.67
CA GLN A 166 3.70 -0.90 -5.54
C GLN A 166 4.10 -0.82 -7.02
N GLN A 167 5.22 -0.18 -7.35
CA GLN A 167 5.76 -0.16 -8.71
C GLN A 167 6.21 -1.56 -9.15
N GLU A 168 6.90 -2.31 -8.28
CA GLU A 168 7.26 -3.70 -8.54
C GLU A 168 6.03 -4.59 -8.75
N ALA A 169 5.01 -4.42 -7.90
CA ALA A 169 3.75 -5.15 -8.05
C ALA A 169 3.03 -4.79 -9.36
N GLN A 170 3.03 -3.52 -9.76
CA GLN A 170 2.47 -3.06 -11.02
C GLN A 170 3.26 -3.60 -12.22
N ALA A 171 4.58 -3.70 -12.12
CA ALA A 171 5.43 -4.26 -13.17
C ALA A 171 5.15 -5.76 -13.37
N GLU A 172 4.96 -6.51 -12.29
CA GLU A 172 4.59 -7.93 -12.36
C GLU A 172 3.16 -8.11 -12.90
N TYR A 173 2.21 -7.27 -12.45
CA TYR A 173 0.86 -7.24 -13.02
C TYR A 173 0.88 -7.02 -14.54
N ASN A 174 1.74 -6.13 -15.03
CA ASN A 174 1.85 -5.79 -16.45
C ASN A 174 2.38 -6.95 -17.32
N LYS A 175 2.97 -7.99 -16.74
CA LYS A 175 3.40 -9.21 -17.47
C LYS A 175 2.24 -10.11 -17.88
N SER A 176 1.06 -9.92 -17.29
CA SER A 176 -0.11 -10.76 -17.56
C SER A 176 -0.68 -10.52 -18.96
N LYS A 177 -0.94 -11.60 -19.69
CA LYS A 177 -1.50 -11.59 -21.06
C LYS A 177 -3.01 -11.83 -21.09
N SER A 178 -3.60 -12.25 -19.98
CA SER A 178 -5.04 -12.50 -19.86
C SER A 178 -5.62 -11.91 -18.58
N GLU A 179 -6.94 -11.70 -18.56
CA GLU A 179 -7.66 -11.35 -17.33
C GLU A 179 -7.48 -12.45 -16.27
N ALA A 180 -7.54 -13.73 -16.62
CA ALA A 180 -7.36 -14.82 -15.66
C ALA A 180 -5.99 -14.75 -14.94
N GLU A 181 -4.91 -14.50 -15.67
CA GLU A 181 -3.57 -14.31 -15.10
C GLU A 181 -3.50 -13.09 -14.19
N LYS A 182 -4.09 -11.96 -14.61
CA LYS A 182 -4.19 -10.74 -13.77
C LYS A 182 -4.92 -11.02 -12.46
N TYR A 183 -6.06 -11.70 -12.51
CA TYR A 183 -6.83 -12.06 -11.31
C TYR A 183 -6.04 -12.99 -10.38
N SER A 184 -5.36 -13.99 -10.95
CA SER A 184 -4.50 -14.89 -10.18
C SER A 184 -3.35 -14.15 -9.50
N TYR A 185 -2.71 -13.22 -10.21
CA TYR A 185 -1.65 -12.39 -9.67
C TYR A 185 -2.16 -11.49 -8.54
N LEU A 186 -3.23 -10.73 -8.78
CA LEU A 186 -3.83 -9.84 -7.77
C LEU A 186 -4.27 -10.59 -6.51
N ARG A 187 -4.90 -11.76 -6.69
CA ARG A 187 -5.23 -12.66 -5.58
C ARG A 187 -3.99 -13.02 -4.79
N THR A 188 -2.92 -13.46 -5.46
CA THR A 188 -1.68 -13.87 -4.79
C THR A 188 -1.09 -12.71 -4.01
N SER A 189 -0.95 -11.54 -4.63
CA SER A 189 -0.40 -10.35 -3.97
C SER A 189 -1.24 -9.86 -2.78
N ALA A 190 -2.58 -9.89 -2.91
CA ALA A 190 -3.47 -9.41 -1.86
C ALA A 190 -3.73 -10.43 -0.73
N CYS A 191 -3.75 -11.72 -1.06
CA CYS A 191 -4.29 -12.75 -0.17
C CYS A 191 -3.26 -13.76 0.36
N THR A 192 -1.99 -13.67 -0.05
CA THR A 192 -0.94 -14.54 0.48
C THR A 192 -0.74 -14.28 1.98
N PRO A 193 -0.85 -15.32 2.85
CA PRO A 193 -0.61 -15.19 4.27
C PRO A 193 0.81 -14.71 4.56
N GLN A 194 0.94 -13.78 5.50
CA GLN A 194 2.23 -13.29 5.98
C GLN A 194 2.52 -13.83 7.39
N PRO A 195 3.80 -14.06 7.75
CA PRO A 195 4.17 -14.51 9.09
C PRO A 195 3.72 -13.56 10.22
N THR A 196 3.52 -12.29 9.88
CA THR A 196 3.10 -11.22 10.81
C THR A 196 1.59 -10.99 10.82
N ASP A 197 0.81 -11.75 10.05
CA ASP A 197 -0.64 -11.58 9.99
C ASP A 197 -1.27 -11.83 11.36
N THR A 198 -2.14 -10.92 11.79
CA THR A 198 -3.01 -11.16 12.95
C THR A 198 -4.14 -12.14 12.56
N PRO A 199 -4.86 -12.73 13.54
CA PRO A 199 -6.05 -13.53 13.23
C PRO A 199 -7.07 -12.77 12.39
N ARG A 200 -7.18 -11.45 12.61
CA ARG A 200 -8.07 -10.59 11.83
C ARG A 200 -7.60 -10.43 10.38
N ASP A 201 -6.30 -10.28 10.16
CA ASP A 201 -5.74 -10.20 8.80
C ASP A 201 -5.97 -11.50 8.04
N ALA A 202 -5.83 -12.66 8.70
CA ALA A 202 -6.14 -13.96 8.12
C ALA A 202 -7.62 -14.09 7.70
N GLU A 203 -8.56 -13.63 8.53
CA GLU A 203 -9.99 -13.57 8.19
C GLU A 203 -10.26 -12.68 6.97
N LEU A 204 -9.67 -11.49 6.94
CA LEU A 204 -9.84 -10.54 5.83
C LEU A 204 -9.27 -11.09 4.52
N ARG A 205 -8.07 -11.68 4.55
CA ARG A 205 -7.49 -12.34 3.37
C ARG A 205 -8.34 -13.50 2.88
N GLN A 206 -8.92 -14.30 3.78
CA GLN A 206 -9.83 -15.38 3.40
C GLN A 206 -11.12 -14.83 2.77
N LYS A 207 -11.66 -13.72 3.29
CA LYS A 207 -12.81 -13.02 2.70
C LYS A 207 -12.49 -12.52 1.29
N TRP A 208 -11.36 -11.84 1.09
CA TRP A 208 -10.94 -11.33 -0.22
C TRP A 208 -10.64 -12.45 -1.21
N THR A 209 -10.02 -13.54 -0.75
CA THR A 209 -9.77 -14.74 -1.57
C THR A 209 -11.05 -15.25 -2.23
N LYS A 210 -12.16 -15.31 -1.48
CA LYS A 210 -13.46 -15.72 -2.03
C LYS A 210 -14.00 -14.76 -3.10
N LEU A 211 -13.73 -13.46 -2.98
CA LEU A 211 -14.14 -12.48 -4.00
C LEU A 211 -13.40 -12.71 -5.32
N PHE A 212 -12.09 -12.98 -5.23
CA PHE A 212 -11.27 -13.35 -6.39
C PHE A 212 -11.68 -14.70 -6.98
N ASP A 213 -11.94 -15.71 -6.15
CA ASP A 213 -12.39 -17.04 -6.59
C ASP A 213 -13.74 -17.00 -7.33
N ASN A 214 -14.61 -16.08 -6.94
CA ASN A 214 -15.91 -15.88 -7.59
C ASN A 214 -15.84 -15.01 -8.86
N ALA A 215 -14.64 -14.67 -9.34
CA ALA A 215 -14.43 -13.77 -10.49
C ALA A 215 -15.17 -12.43 -10.37
N THR A 216 -15.31 -11.92 -9.15
CA THR A 216 -15.93 -10.61 -8.90
C THR A 216 -15.11 -9.51 -9.59
N PRO A 217 -15.71 -8.55 -10.31
CA PRO A 217 -14.94 -7.50 -10.98
C PRO A 217 -13.98 -6.77 -10.04
N TYR A 218 -12.72 -6.59 -10.44
CA TYR A 218 -11.70 -5.95 -9.59
C TYR A 218 -12.11 -4.56 -9.06
N LEU A 219 -12.83 -3.77 -9.87
CA LEU A 219 -13.38 -2.48 -9.46
C LEU A 219 -14.41 -2.57 -8.33
N GLU A 220 -15.04 -3.73 -8.14
CA GLU A 220 -15.95 -4.00 -7.02
C GLU A 220 -15.21 -4.56 -5.81
N ILE A 221 -14.12 -5.30 -6.03
CA ILE A 221 -13.27 -5.83 -4.95
C ILE A 221 -12.53 -4.70 -4.23
N LEU A 222 -11.98 -3.73 -4.97
CA LEU A 222 -11.14 -2.66 -4.41
C LEU A 222 -11.82 -1.86 -3.29
N PRO A 223 -13.03 -1.30 -3.46
CA PRO A 223 -13.69 -0.54 -2.41
C PRO A 223 -13.98 -1.38 -1.16
N ILE A 224 -14.23 -2.68 -1.33
CA ILE A 224 -14.46 -3.60 -0.20
C ILE A 224 -13.16 -3.77 0.60
N MET A 225 -12.04 -4.01 -0.09
CA MET A 225 -10.73 -4.14 0.55
C MET A 225 -10.32 -2.85 1.26
N GLU A 226 -10.48 -1.70 0.60
CA GLU A 226 -10.17 -0.39 1.18
C GLU A 226 -10.98 -0.12 2.45
N LYS A 227 -12.29 -0.42 2.42
CA LYS A 227 -13.15 -0.30 3.59
C LYS A 227 -12.71 -1.23 4.71
N ASP A 228 -12.47 -2.51 4.41
CA ASP A 228 -12.03 -3.50 5.41
C ASP A 228 -10.71 -3.08 6.08
N ILE A 229 -9.76 -2.54 5.31
CA ILE A 229 -8.48 -2.01 5.81
C ILE A 229 -8.71 -0.78 6.69
N ALA A 230 -9.56 0.16 6.27
CA ALA A 230 -9.89 1.36 7.03
C ALA A 230 -10.57 1.01 8.37
N ASP A 231 -11.54 0.10 8.34
CA ASP A 231 -12.25 -0.39 9.52
C ASP A 231 -11.29 -1.09 10.49
N SER A 232 -10.35 -1.90 9.97
CA SER A 232 -9.32 -2.56 10.78
C SER A 232 -8.40 -1.55 11.48
N LYS A 233 -7.91 -0.55 10.75
CA LYS A 233 -7.06 0.53 11.31
C LYS A 233 -7.80 1.37 12.35
N SER A 234 -9.06 1.70 12.09
CA SER A 234 -9.90 2.45 13.04
C SER A 234 -10.07 1.70 14.36
N ASN A 235 -10.36 0.39 14.29
CA ASN A 235 -10.50 -0.45 15.47
C ASN A 235 -9.20 -0.56 16.26
N ALA A 236 -8.04 -0.70 15.58
CA ALA A 236 -6.73 -0.71 16.23
C ALA A 236 -6.49 0.58 17.02
N GLN A 237 -6.76 1.74 16.42
CA GLN A 237 -6.60 3.04 17.10
C GLN A 237 -7.50 3.18 18.33
N VAL A 238 -8.76 2.71 18.26
CA VAL A 238 -9.68 2.74 19.41
C VAL A 238 -9.17 1.86 20.54
N LEU A 239 -8.65 0.67 20.21
CA LEU A 239 -8.09 -0.25 21.20
C LEU A 239 -6.82 0.31 21.84
N GLU A 240 -5.94 0.95 21.08
CA GLU A 240 -4.75 1.63 21.61
C GLU A 240 -5.11 2.76 22.57
N ASN A 241 -6.09 3.58 22.22
CA ASN A 241 -6.58 4.65 23.09
C ASN A 241 -7.13 4.07 24.40
N ARG A 242 -7.94 3.01 24.31
CA ARG A 242 -8.49 2.35 25.51
C ARG A 242 -7.40 1.69 26.37
N LEU A 243 -6.35 1.14 25.76
CA LEU A 243 -5.20 0.61 26.49
C LEU A 243 -4.42 1.72 27.20
N ALA A 244 -4.24 2.88 26.58
CA ALA A 244 -3.64 4.05 27.21
C ALA A 244 -4.46 4.52 28.42
N ASP A 245 -5.78 4.58 28.29
CA ASP A 245 -6.68 4.96 29.38
C ASP A 245 -6.61 3.97 30.56
N LEU A 246 -6.61 2.66 30.26
CA LEU A 246 -6.48 1.62 31.29
C LEU A 246 -5.12 1.69 32.01
N ARG A 247 -4.03 1.95 31.28
CA ARG A 247 -2.69 2.13 31.87
C ARG A 247 -2.65 3.36 32.78
N ASN A 248 -3.24 4.46 32.35
CA ASN A 248 -3.34 5.69 33.16
C ASN A 248 -4.19 5.47 34.42
N ALA A 249 -5.34 4.80 34.28
CA ALA A 249 -6.21 4.46 35.40
C ALA A 249 -5.50 3.53 36.40
N GLN A 250 -4.75 2.54 35.92
CA GLN A 250 -3.96 1.64 36.77
C GLN A 250 -2.83 2.39 37.49
N ALA A 251 -2.11 3.28 36.80
CA ALA A 251 -1.07 4.10 37.39
C ALA A 251 -1.63 5.04 38.48
N ALA A 252 -2.79 5.68 38.21
CA ALA A 252 -3.48 6.52 39.19
C ALA A 252 -3.96 5.71 40.42
N ASN A 253 -4.50 4.51 40.21
CA ASN A 253 -4.91 3.61 41.30
C ASN A 253 -3.71 3.21 42.18
N ASN A 254 -2.59 2.84 41.55
CA ASN A 254 -1.36 2.49 42.26
C ASN A 254 -0.80 3.69 43.05
N LYS A 255 -0.82 4.90 42.47
CA LYS A 255 -0.43 6.14 43.17
C LYS A 255 -1.36 6.44 44.34
N ALA A 256 -2.67 6.26 44.19
CA ALA A 256 -3.64 6.46 45.26
C ALA A 256 -3.46 5.44 46.39
N LYS A 257 -3.18 4.17 46.06
CA LYS A 257 -2.85 3.13 47.05
C LYS A 257 -1.56 3.47 47.80
N ALA A 258 -0.51 3.88 47.09
CA ALA A 258 0.75 4.30 47.70
C ALA A 258 0.56 5.51 48.63
N ALA A 259 -0.21 6.52 48.20
CA ALA A 259 -0.52 7.69 49.03
C ALA A 259 -1.34 7.34 50.27
N LYS A 260 -2.31 6.42 50.16
CA LYS A 260 -3.07 5.91 51.32
C LYS A 260 -2.17 5.18 52.30
N GLU A 261 -1.25 4.35 51.80
CA GLU A 261 -0.32 3.61 52.64
C GLU A 261 0.68 4.54 53.32
N GLU A 262 1.21 5.54 52.62
CA GLU A 262 2.06 6.56 53.21
C GLU A 262 1.30 7.41 54.25
N SER A 263 0.04 7.74 54.00
CA SER A 263 -0.81 8.43 54.98
C SER A 263 -1.02 7.59 56.24
N LYS A 264 -1.22 6.27 56.12
CA LYS A 264 -1.30 5.36 57.28
C LYS A 264 0.03 5.31 58.04
N ARG A 265 1.15 5.23 57.33
CA ARG A 265 2.49 5.26 57.94
C ARG A 265 2.76 6.58 58.66
N LYS A 266 2.35 7.70 58.08
CA LYS A 266 2.46 9.02 58.71
C LYS A 266 1.58 9.10 59.96
N GLN A 267 0.33 8.65 59.91
CA GLN A 267 -0.54 8.57 61.10
C GLN A 267 0.08 7.69 62.20
N ALA A 268 0.66 6.53 61.84
CA ALA A 268 1.35 5.67 62.80
C ALA A 268 2.60 6.33 63.40
N ARG A 269 3.36 7.11 62.62
CA ARG A 269 4.49 7.91 63.13
C ARG A 269 4.04 9.04 64.05
N ASP A 270 2.96 9.74 63.70
CA ASP A 270 2.43 10.86 64.49
C ASP A 270 1.76 10.40 65.80
N ALA A 271 1.34 9.14 65.90
CA ALA A 271 0.73 8.53 67.09
C ALA A 271 1.74 8.19 68.22
N ILE A 272 3.04 8.37 67.99
CA ILE A 272 4.13 7.92 68.86
C ILE A 272 5.10 9.10 69.07
N ARG A 273 5.31 9.57 70.32
CA ARG A 273 6.19 10.72 70.66
C ARG A 273 7.22 10.35 71.72
N ARG A 274 8.42 10.92 71.74
CA ARG A 274 9.41 10.60 72.79
C ARG A 274 9.01 11.19 74.14
N CYS A 275 9.24 10.43 75.22
CA CYS A 275 9.05 10.90 76.58
C CYS A 275 10.00 12.08 76.88
N CYS A 276 9.46 13.16 77.43
CA CYS A 276 10.22 14.35 77.78
C CYS A 276 11.09 14.20 79.05
N SER A 277 10.97 13.08 79.78
CA SER A 277 11.80 12.80 80.96
C SER A 277 13.26 12.59 80.58
N GLU A 278 14.17 13.36 81.19
CA GLU A 278 15.61 13.21 80.95
C GLU A 278 16.08 11.78 81.25
N GLY A 279 16.82 11.18 80.32
CA GLY A 279 17.37 9.83 80.46
C GLY A 279 16.38 8.67 80.26
N CYS A 280 15.08 8.92 80.05
CA CYS A 280 14.08 7.86 79.96
C CYS A 280 14.12 7.08 78.63
N GLY A 281 14.29 7.75 77.49
CA GLY A 281 14.41 7.12 76.16
C GLY A 281 13.15 6.43 75.62
N ASN A 282 12.12 6.23 76.45
CA ASN A 282 10.86 5.58 76.09
C ASN A 282 9.96 6.47 75.23
N VAL A 283 8.97 5.83 74.61
CA VAL A 283 8.04 6.47 73.68
C VAL A 283 6.62 6.47 74.25
N CYS A 284 5.95 7.61 74.12
CA CYS A 284 4.58 7.89 74.48
C CYS A 284 3.65 7.50 73.33
N GLU A 285 2.74 6.58 73.59
CA GLU A 285 1.63 6.28 72.68
C GLU A 285 0.48 7.26 72.94
N LEU A 286 0.18 8.12 71.97
CA LEU A 286 -0.84 9.17 72.10
C LEU A 286 -2.28 8.66 72.02
N HIS A 287 -2.49 7.36 71.82
CA HIS A 287 -3.81 6.72 71.74
C HIS A 287 -3.97 5.59 72.78
N GLY A 288 -3.05 5.49 73.75
CA GLY A 288 -3.07 4.49 74.82
C GLY A 288 -3.64 5.02 76.14
N PRO A 289 -3.70 4.19 77.20
CA PRO A 289 -4.22 4.58 78.52
C PRO A 289 -3.43 5.70 79.21
N ASN A 290 -2.21 6.00 78.72
CA ASN A 290 -1.35 7.07 79.19
C ASN A 290 -1.35 8.29 78.24
N ALA A 291 -2.28 8.34 77.28
CA ALA A 291 -2.38 9.40 76.28
C ALA A 291 -2.58 10.79 76.90
N ASP A 292 -3.14 10.90 78.11
CA ASP A 292 -3.43 12.18 78.77
C ASP A 292 -2.26 12.70 79.65
N LEU A 293 -1.13 11.99 79.69
CA LEU A 293 0.04 12.37 80.48
C LEU A 293 0.92 13.41 79.75
N GLY A 294 0.31 14.50 79.29
CA GLY A 294 1.02 15.65 78.74
C GLY A 294 1.15 16.81 79.75
N CYS A 295 2.06 17.75 79.47
CA CYS A 295 2.18 18.95 80.30
C CYS A 295 1.01 19.92 80.01
N GLU A 296 0.10 20.09 80.97
CA GLU A 296 -1.07 20.99 80.87
C GLU A 296 -0.68 22.44 80.50
N ARG A 297 0.48 22.92 80.97
CA ARG A 297 0.99 24.26 80.64
C ARG A 297 1.49 24.36 79.19
N CYS A 298 2.09 23.30 78.64
CA CYS A 298 2.39 23.21 77.20
C CYS A 298 1.12 23.18 76.37
N PHE A 299 0.05 22.52 76.83
CA PHE A 299 -1.23 22.51 76.12
C PHE A 299 -1.81 23.91 76.01
N LYS A 300 -1.89 24.63 77.14
CA LYS A 300 -2.41 25.99 77.18
C LYS A 300 -1.60 26.97 76.32
N LEU A 301 -0.26 26.92 76.40
CA LEU A 301 0.59 27.80 75.58
C LEU A 301 0.51 27.51 74.08
N LYS A 302 0.23 26.27 73.68
CA LYS A 302 0.03 25.94 72.26
C LYS A 302 -1.33 26.40 71.74
N GLU A 303 -2.40 26.32 72.54
CA GLU A 303 -3.70 26.89 72.19
C GLU A 303 -3.64 28.42 72.04
N GLU A 304 -2.78 29.07 72.84
CA GLU A 304 -2.49 30.51 72.76
C GLU A 304 -1.47 30.87 71.64
N GLY A 305 -0.99 29.89 70.87
CA GLY A 305 -0.07 30.07 69.73
C GLY A 305 1.41 30.28 70.08
N GLY A 306 1.79 30.14 71.37
CA GLY A 306 3.13 30.39 71.88
C GLY A 306 4.12 29.21 71.80
N LEU A 307 3.69 28.02 71.37
CA LEU A 307 4.53 26.82 71.29
C LEU A 307 4.25 26.00 70.03
N GLN A 308 5.31 25.50 69.38
CA GLN A 308 5.17 24.64 68.19
C GLN A 308 4.73 23.21 68.53
N ASP A 309 5.18 22.64 69.64
CA ASP A 309 4.95 21.24 70.00
C ASP A 309 4.56 21.02 71.48
N TYR A 310 3.80 19.94 71.73
CA TYR A 310 3.40 19.50 73.07
C TYR A 310 4.47 18.60 73.69
N SER A 311 4.64 18.67 75.02
CA SER A 311 5.51 17.77 75.78
C SER A 311 4.71 16.64 76.42
N TRP A 312 5.15 15.40 76.22
CA TRP A 312 4.45 14.18 76.63
C TRP A 312 5.33 13.30 77.54
N PHE A 313 4.70 12.55 78.44
CA PHE A 313 5.38 11.62 79.36
C PHE A 313 4.85 10.19 79.15
N CYS A 314 5.74 9.19 79.20
CA CYS A 314 5.36 7.80 78.92
C CYS A 314 4.68 7.09 80.10
N SER A 315 4.84 7.63 81.32
CA SER A 315 4.25 7.12 82.54
C SER A 315 4.02 8.24 83.58
N PRO A 316 3.12 8.02 84.56
CA PRO A 316 2.88 9.00 85.64
C PRO A 316 4.12 9.28 86.48
N GLU A 317 5.03 8.31 86.59
CA GLU A 317 6.29 8.42 87.31
C GLU A 317 7.24 9.39 86.60
N CYS A 318 7.36 9.28 85.27
CA CYS A 318 8.13 10.23 84.46
C CYS A 318 7.55 11.65 84.50
N ALA A 319 6.22 11.76 84.49
CA ALA A 319 5.54 13.06 84.64
C ALA A 319 5.86 13.71 85.99
N LYS A 320 5.82 12.93 87.09
CA LYS A 320 6.13 13.43 88.45
C LYS A 320 7.61 13.75 88.64
N ALA A 321 8.51 12.87 88.19
CA ALA A 321 9.95 13.04 88.35
C ALA A 321 10.50 14.23 87.56
N ASN A 322 9.89 14.54 86.41
CA ASN A 322 10.38 15.59 85.52
C ASN A 322 9.54 16.88 85.55
N ALA A 323 8.46 16.96 86.34
CA ALA A 323 7.60 18.15 86.44
C ALA A 323 8.39 19.42 86.80
N GLY A 324 9.33 19.33 87.74
CA GLY A 324 10.17 20.46 88.17
C GLY A 324 11.18 20.91 87.10
N SER A 325 11.93 19.97 86.53
CA SER A 325 12.97 20.26 85.50
C SER A 325 12.34 20.74 84.19
N HIS A 326 11.24 20.14 83.76
CA HIS A 326 10.51 20.56 82.56
C HIS A 326 9.91 21.98 82.71
N ASN A 327 9.26 22.27 83.85
CA ASN A 327 8.68 23.60 84.12
C ASN A 327 9.77 24.68 84.19
N ALA A 328 10.95 24.37 84.75
CA ALA A 328 12.08 25.30 84.79
C ALA A 328 12.77 25.52 83.44
N ARG A 329 12.61 24.62 82.45
CA ARG A 329 13.25 24.73 81.13
C ARG A 329 12.36 25.31 80.05
N PHE A 330 11.06 25.03 80.11
CA PHE A 330 10.12 25.36 79.03
C PHE A 330 9.03 26.34 79.45
N HIS A 331 8.90 26.61 80.76
CA HIS A 331 7.80 27.43 81.32
C HIS A 331 8.25 28.42 82.40
N SER A 332 9.56 28.54 82.64
CA SER A 332 10.14 29.65 83.39
C SER A 332 10.09 30.88 82.49
N SER A 333 9.40 31.91 82.96
CA SER A 333 9.36 33.20 82.27
C SER A 333 10.72 33.88 82.34
#